data_AF-A0A7K2PE46-F1
#
_entry.id   AF-A0A7K2PE46-F1
#
_cell.length_a   1.000
_cell.length_b   1.000
_cell.length_c   1.000
_cell.angle_alpha   90.00
_cell.angle_beta   90.00
_cell.angle_gamma   90.00
#
_symmetry.space_group_name_H-M   'P 1'
#
loop_
_entity.id
_entity.type
_entity.pdbx_description
1 polymer ?
#
loop_
_entity_poly.entity_id
_entity_poly.type
_entity_poly.pdbx_seq_one_letter_code
_entity_poly.pdbx_strand_id
1 'polypeptide(L)'
;MTLLETNPEFIAALLVGLNHEFNRELLWREFPTDQRGTPFARFWPGDSADVEEIALWPLDAPLGSQLRTGGEGDLALLVRGDLLRRFPGTALLAVRAVEGRLPPAFDGVPATALGLDESTVLYLFPDLDAERARAEDWFFVFREPMRGTQFGFDTGDQPAEMETWADLTWQGIGVQPARCAQLGQVPATPTRLTQPDPPKWARDSADMARIAFQQPFQLAFRATTLLGG
;
A
#
# COMPACT_ATOMS: atom_id res chain seq x y z
N MET A 1 14.86 3.53 -4.61
CA MET A 1 14.06 3.23 -3.42
C MET A 1 15.03 2.98 -2.29
N THR A 2 14.71 3.44 -1.09
CA THR A 2 15.59 3.33 0.08
C THR A 2 14.77 2.85 1.25
N LEU A 3 15.28 1.85 1.95
CA LEU A 3 14.69 1.39 3.19
C LEU A 3 15.14 2.27 4.35
N LEU A 4 14.21 2.59 5.23
CA LEU A 4 14.42 3.31 6.47
C LEU A 4 13.71 2.56 7.60
N GLU A 5 14.24 2.73 8.80
CA GLU A 5 13.52 2.42 10.04
C GLU A 5 13.19 3.73 10.71
N THR A 6 12.00 3.81 11.31
CA THR A 6 11.64 4.96 12.14
C THR A 6 12.52 4.99 13.39
N ASN A 7 12.65 6.17 13.99
CA ASN A 7 13.44 6.37 15.20
C ASN A 7 12.49 6.68 16.38
N PRO A 8 12.12 5.67 17.19
CA PRO A 8 11.16 5.85 18.28
C PRO A 8 11.62 6.88 19.32
N GLU A 9 12.92 6.92 19.65
CA GLU A 9 13.47 7.88 20.60
C GLU A 9 13.31 9.32 20.12
N PHE A 10 13.55 9.57 18.83
CA PHE A 10 13.35 10.89 18.23
C PHE A 10 11.88 11.29 18.28
N ILE A 11 10.97 10.39 17.89
CA ILE A 11 9.54 10.66 17.88
C ILE A 11 9.06 10.95 19.31
N ALA A 12 9.47 10.14 20.28
CA ALA A 12 9.13 10.33 21.69
C ALA A 12 9.65 11.66 22.21
N ALA A 13 10.93 11.99 21.96
CA ALA A 13 11.53 13.25 22.41
C ALA A 13 10.81 14.47 21.83
N LEU A 14 10.44 14.41 20.54
CA LEU A 14 9.69 15.49 19.90
C LEU A 14 8.30 15.66 20.53
N LEU A 15 7.54 14.56 20.69
CA LEU A 15 6.20 14.62 21.27
C LEU A 15 6.24 15.09 22.73
N VAL A 16 7.17 14.59 23.54
CA VAL A 16 7.35 15.04 24.93
C VAL A 16 7.70 16.53 24.98
N GLY A 17 8.67 16.98 24.19
CA GLY A 17 9.06 18.39 24.14
C GLY A 17 7.92 19.30 23.68
N LEU A 18 7.19 18.89 22.64
CA LEU A 18 6.06 19.63 22.10
C LEU A 18 4.93 19.79 23.12
N ASN A 19 4.54 18.70 23.79
CA ASN A 19 3.51 18.74 24.82
C ASN A 19 3.97 19.57 26.04
N HIS A 20 5.25 19.45 26.44
CA HIS A 20 5.81 20.21 27.55
C HIS A 20 5.73 21.73 27.31
N GLU A 21 6.23 22.21 26.17
CA GLU A 21 6.23 23.64 25.86
C GLU A 21 4.81 24.17 25.61
N PHE A 22 3.93 23.38 24.98
CA PHE A 22 2.55 23.80 24.77
C PHE A 22 1.77 23.93 26.08
N ASN A 23 1.92 22.98 27.01
CA ASN A 23 1.27 23.08 28.33
C ASN A 23 1.82 24.24 29.17
N ARG A 24 3.10 24.59 29.02
CA ARG A 24 3.68 25.81 29.63
C ARG A 24 3.08 27.08 29.04
N GLU A 25 2.92 27.13 27.72
CA GLU A 25 2.28 28.26 27.05
C GLU A 25 0.81 28.42 27.45
N LEU A 26 0.05 27.32 27.59
CA LEU A 26 -1.34 27.37 28.08
C LEU A 26 -1.42 27.97 29.48
N LEU A 27 -0.53 27.56 30.40
CA LEU A 27 -0.48 28.15 31.73
C LEU A 27 -0.09 29.63 31.68
N TRP A 28 0.88 30.01 30.85
CA TRP A 28 1.30 31.41 30.68
C TRP A 28 0.15 32.30 30.15
N ARG A 29 -0.73 31.75 29.32
CA ARG A 29 -1.95 32.41 28.84
C ARG A 29 -3.13 32.32 29.81
N GLU A 30 -2.89 31.93 31.07
CA GLU A 30 -3.89 31.85 32.15
C GLU A 30 -5.03 30.85 31.88
N PHE A 31 -4.83 29.84 31.02
CA PHE A 31 -5.79 28.74 30.89
C PHE A 31 -5.81 27.89 32.17
N PRO A 32 -6.98 27.35 32.57
CA PRO A 32 -7.10 26.47 33.72
C PRO A 32 -6.55 25.08 33.37
N THR A 33 -5.24 24.91 33.45
CA THR A 33 -4.52 23.65 33.17
C THR A 33 -3.66 23.25 34.37
N ASP A 34 -3.51 21.95 34.60
CA ASP A 34 -2.54 21.37 35.54
C ASP A 34 -1.23 20.95 34.86
N GLN A 35 -1.10 21.26 33.56
CA GLN A 35 0.06 21.00 32.70
C GLN A 35 0.38 19.52 32.43
N ARG A 36 -0.49 18.58 32.83
CA ARG A 36 -0.26 17.13 32.66
C ARG A 36 -0.80 16.55 31.35
N GLY A 37 -1.66 17.29 30.65
CA GLY A 37 -2.32 16.77 29.44
C GLY A 37 -1.35 16.42 28.31
N THR A 38 -1.77 15.53 27.42
CA THR A 38 -1.11 15.24 26.13
C THR A 38 -1.94 15.74 24.95
N PRO A 39 -1.99 17.06 24.64
CA PRO A 39 -2.70 17.56 23.46
C PRO A 39 -2.21 16.99 22.13
N PHE A 40 -0.92 16.68 22.02
CA PHE A 40 -0.30 16.12 20.82
C PHE A 40 0.09 14.66 21.05
N ALA A 41 -0.83 13.76 20.72
CA ALA A 41 -0.63 12.32 20.91
C ALA A 41 -0.28 11.57 19.62
N ARG A 42 -0.17 12.25 18.47
CA ARG A 42 0.08 11.66 17.14
C ARG A 42 1.23 12.36 16.44
N PHE A 43 2.20 11.57 15.99
CA PHE A 43 3.27 11.97 15.10
C PHE A 43 2.97 11.52 13.66
N TRP A 44 2.53 10.26 13.49
CA TRP A 44 2.16 9.72 12.19
C TRP A 44 0.69 10.01 11.85
N PRO A 45 0.37 10.16 10.55
CA PRO A 45 -1.02 10.27 10.13
C PRO A 45 -1.73 8.92 10.35
N GLY A 46 -2.78 8.94 11.17
CA GLY A 46 -3.56 7.75 11.49
C GLY A 46 -4.67 8.07 12.48
N ASP A 47 -5.55 7.09 12.70
CA ASP A 47 -6.69 7.25 13.60
C ASP A 47 -6.32 7.02 15.07
N SER A 48 -5.25 6.28 15.33
CA SER A 48 -4.76 5.94 16.66
C SER A 48 -3.73 6.94 17.18
N ALA A 49 -3.66 7.12 18.50
CA ALA A 49 -2.56 7.83 19.14
C ALA A 49 -1.26 7.01 19.05
N ASP A 50 -0.14 7.69 18.84
CA ASP A 50 1.21 7.09 18.89
C ASP A 50 1.76 7.02 20.31
N VAL A 51 1.24 7.87 21.21
CA VAL A 51 1.62 7.93 22.62
C VAL A 51 0.39 8.03 23.52
N GLU A 52 0.45 7.38 24.67
CA GLU A 52 -0.51 7.55 25.75
C GLU A 52 -0.24 8.83 26.58
N GLU A 53 -0.95 9.01 27.69
CA GLU A 53 -0.75 10.16 28.59
C GLU A 53 0.70 10.22 29.11
N ILE A 54 1.42 11.28 28.74
CA ILE A 54 2.87 11.42 29.01
C ILE A 54 3.12 11.58 30.51
N ALA A 55 2.18 12.18 31.25
CA ALA A 55 2.29 12.34 32.69
C ALA A 55 2.32 11.01 33.47
N LEU A 56 1.90 9.90 32.85
CA LEU A 56 1.91 8.56 33.43
C LEU A 56 3.12 7.73 33.02
N TRP A 57 4.02 8.27 32.19
CA TRP A 57 5.18 7.53 31.71
C TRP A 57 6.14 7.19 32.87
N PRO A 58 6.65 5.95 32.93
CA PRO A 58 7.67 5.59 33.91
C PRO A 58 8.95 6.39 33.70
N LEU A 59 9.50 6.93 34.78
CA LEU A 59 10.71 7.77 34.73
C LEU A 59 12.00 6.96 34.47
N ASP A 60 11.95 5.65 34.70
CA ASP A 60 13.06 4.71 34.54
C ASP A 60 12.98 3.89 33.25
N ALA A 61 11.93 4.07 32.44
CA ALA A 61 11.79 3.41 31.14
C ALA A 61 12.53 4.19 30.03
N PRO A 62 13.06 3.50 29.00
CA PRO A 62 13.57 4.16 27.80
C PRO A 62 12.49 5.01 27.13
N LEU A 63 12.86 6.20 26.66
CA LEU A 63 11.89 7.18 26.14
C LEU A 63 11.04 6.63 24.97
N GLY A 64 11.66 5.89 24.05
CA GLY A 64 10.97 5.29 22.90
C GLY A 64 10.00 4.15 23.27
N SER A 65 10.16 3.52 24.44
CA SER A 65 9.36 2.36 24.86
C SER A 65 7.87 2.66 25.07
N GLN A 66 7.53 3.94 25.18
CA GLN A 66 6.16 4.41 25.44
C GLN A 66 5.40 4.75 24.15
N LEU A 67 6.04 4.58 22.98
CA LEU A 67 5.32 4.60 21.71
C LEU A 67 4.48 3.34 21.56
N ARG A 68 3.40 3.43 20.78
CA ARG A 68 2.57 2.29 20.37
C ARG A 68 3.38 1.13 19.79
N THR A 69 4.50 1.42 19.11
CA THR A 69 5.41 0.43 18.53
C THR A 69 6.25 -0.32 19.58
N GLY A 70 6.14 0.01 20.86
CA GLY A 70 6.91 -0.62 21.94
C GLY A 70 8.40 -0.26 21.94
N GLY A 71 8.79 0.80 21.21
CA GLY A 71 10.20 1.21 21.07
C GLY A 71 10.95 0.52 19.94
N GLU A 72 10.28 -0.34 19.16
CA GLU A 72 10.83 -0.83 17.90
C GLU A 72 10.50 0.15 16.76
N GLY A 73 11.42 0.27 15.81
CA GLY A 73 11.24 1.12 14.64
C GLY A 73 10.37 0.44 13.60
N ASP A 74 9.25 1.08 13.24
CA ASP A 74 8.46 0.68 12.07
C ASP A 74 9.28 0.79 10.79
N LEU A 75 9.00 -0.11 9.85
CA LEU A 75 9.58 -0.10 8.52
C LEU A 75 9.00 1.03 7.68
N ALA A 76 9.88 1.79 7.04
CA ALA A 76 9.49 2.81 6.08
C ALA A 76 10.25 2.62 4.75
N LEU A 77 9.53 2.73 3.64
CA LEU A 77 10.11 2.71 2.31
C LEU A 77 10.05 4.10 1.69
N LEU A 78 11.21 4.70 1.46
CA LEU A 78 11.33 5.95 0.72
C LEU A 78 11.44 5.65 -0.77
N VAL A 79 10.43 6.07 -1.52
CA VAL A 79 10.36 5.87 -2.97
C VAL A 79 10.45 7.22 -3.64
N ARG A 80 11.51 7.41 -4.44
CA ARG A 80 11.66 8.57 -5.32
C ARG A 80 11.68 8.11 -6.77
N GLY A 81 10.86 8.73 -7.62
CA GLY A 81 10.89 8.52 -9.07
C GLY A 81 9.70 9.13 -9.82
N ASP A 82 9.86 9.29 -11.13
CA ASP A 82 8.82 9.85 -12.02
C ASP A 82 7.54 9.01 -12.06
N LEU A 83 7.63 7.73 -11.69
CA LEU A 83 6.47 6.85 -11.54
C LEU A 83 5.42 7.46 -10.60
N LEU A 84 5.85 7.97 -9.45
CA LEU A 84 4.93 8.52 -8.44
C LEU A 84 4.30 9.84 -8.90
N ARG A 85 5.03 10.61 -9.73
CA ARG A 85 4.50 11.81 -10.37
C ARG A 85 3.44 11.46 -11.42
N ARG A 86 3.68 10.42 -12.21
CA ARG A 86 2.75 9.96 -13.27
C ARG A 86 1.53 9.24 -12.72
N PHE A 87 1.69 8.50 -11.63
CA PHE A 87 0.66 7.71 -10.96
C PHE A 87 0.51 8.14 -9.49
N PRO A 88 0.05 9.38 -9.23
CA PRO A 88 -0.17 9.84 -7.86
C PRO A 88 -1.24 8.98 -7.20
N GLY A 89 -1.00 8.59 -5.94
CA GLY A 89 -1.85 7.65 -5.21
C GLY A 89 -1.48 6.17 -5.40
N THR A 90 -0.32 5.86 -5.98
CA THR A 90 0.22 4.50 -6.01
C THR A 90 0.21 3.91 -4.60
N ALA A 91 -0.52 2.81 -4.43
CA ALA A 91 -0.63 2.11 -3.16
C ALA A 91 0.55 1.14 -3.04
N LEU A 92 1.06 0.99 -1.82
CA LEU A 92 2.07 -0.02 -1.52
C LEU A 92 1.49 -0.96 -0.46
N LEU A 93 1.56 -2.25 -0.72
CA LEU A 93 1.15 -3.28 0.22
C LEU A 93 2.34 -4.17 0.58
N ALA A 94 2.41 -4.59 1.85
CA ALA A 94 3.29 -5.66 2.27
C ALA A 94 2.48 -6.97 2.32
N VAL A 95 2.98 -8.01 1.65
CA VAL A 95 2.30 -9.30 1.51
C VAL A 95 3.27 -10.42 1.89
N ARG A 96 2.84 -11.31 2.79
CA ARG A 96 3.65 -12.46 3.17
C ARG A 96 3.71 -13.49 2.03
N ALA A 97 4.89 -14.04 1.75
CA ALA A 97 5.01 -15.12 0.79
C ALA A 97 4.30 -16.39 1.26
N VAL A 98 3.82 -17.17 0.29
CA VAL A 98 3.40 -18.56 0.48
C VAL A 98 4.32 -19.42 -0.39
N GLU A 99 5.04 -20.36 0.23
CA GLU A 99 6.02 -21.22 -0.46
C GLU A 99 7.07 -20.42 -1.27
N GLY A 100 7.50 -19.27 -0.74
CA GLY A 100 8.50 -18.40 -1.36
C GLY A 100 8.00 -17.64 -2.61
N ARG A 101 6.69 -17.63 -2.86
CA ARG A 101 6.05 -16.91 -3.97
C ARG A 101 4.99 -15.95 -3.45
N LEU A 102 4.75 -14.88 -4.21
CA LEU A 102 3.57 -14.07 -4.00
C LEU A 102 2.33 -14.92 -4.34
N PRO A 103 1.39 -15.11 -3.41
CA PRO A 103 0.16 -15.84 -3.71
C PRO A 103 -0.65 -15.12 -4.81
N PRO A 104 -1.46 -15.83 -5.60
CA PRO A 104 -2.26 -15.22 -6.67
C PRO A 104 -3.41 -14.35 -6.14
N ALA A 105 -3.87 -14.63 -4.91
CA ALA A 105 -4.84 -13.82 -4.17
C ALA A 105 -4.30 -13.58 -2.77
N PHE A 106 -4.38 -12.34 -2.30
CA PHE A 106 -3.89 -11.94 -1.00
C PHE A 106 -4.61 -10.72 -0.46
N ASP A 107 -4.72 -10.71 0.85
CA ASP A 107 -4.81 -9.49 1.64
C ASP A 107 -3.39 -9.10 2.06
N GLY A 108 -3.09 -7.80 2.00
CA GLY A 108 -1.78 -7.26 2.38
C GLY A 108 -1.94 -6.17 3.42
N VAL A 109 -0.87 -5.87 4.14
CA VAL A 109 -0.80 -4.72 5.04
C VAL A 109 -0.59 -3.48 4.17
N PRO A 110 -1.57 -2.56 4.06
CA PRO A 110 -1.39 -1.34 3.29
C PRO A 110 -0.41 -0.41 4.02
N ALA A 111 0.49 0.21 3.27
CA ALA A 111 1.33 1.28 3.79
C ALA A 111 0.54 2.58 3.89
N THR A 112 0.82 3.35 4.93
CA THR A 112 0.42 4.75 5.01
C THR A 112 1.38 5.58 4.16
N ALA A 113 0.86 6.23 3.13
CA ALA A 113 1.65 7.04 2.20
C ALA A 113 1.75 8.50 2.69
N LEU A 114 2.98 9.00 2.85
CA LEU A 114 3.28 10.41 3.13
C LEU A 114 4.04 11.01 1.96
N GLY A 115 3.38 11.90 1.21
CA GLY A 115 4.02 12.65 0.13
C GLY A 115 5.00 13.69 0.70
N LEU A 116 6.28 13.58 0.33
CA LEU A 116 7.30 14.56 0.70
C LEU A 116 7.46 15.63 -0.39
N ASP A 117 7.38 15.23 -1.65
CA ASP A 117 7.37 16.10 -2.83
C ASP A 117 6.62 15.42 -4.01
N GLU A 118 6.58 16.05 -5.19
CA GLU A 118 5.88 15.53 -6.39
C GLU A 118 6.35 14.16 -6.89
N SER A 119 7.54 13.72 -6.46
CA SER A 119 8.19 12.49 -6.93
C SER A 119 8.68 11.60 -5.79
N THR A 120 8.53 12.02 -4.54
CA THR A 120 9.06 11.34 -3.35
C THR A 120 7.94 11.08 -2.38
N VAL A 121 7.70 9.80 -2.08
CA VAL A 121 6.71 9.34 -1.10
C VAL A 121 7.40 8.43 -0.10
N LEU A 122 7.15 8.65 1.18
CA LEU A 122 7.49 7.74 2.26
C LEU A 122 6.29 6.83 2.52
N TYR A 123 6.50 5.51 2.46
CA TYR A 123 5.48 4.52 2.78
C TYR A 123 5.80 3.88 4.12
N LEU A 124 4.96 4.11 5.13
CA LEU A 124 5.11 3.58 6.48
C LEU A 124 4.30 2.29 6.65
N PHE A 125 4.93 1.25 7.18
CA PHE A 125 4.26 0.02 7.58
C PHE A 125 4.22 -0.07 9.10
N PRO A 126 3.07 0.25 9.74
CA PRO A 126 2.96 0.09 11.17
C PRO A 126 3.10 -1.40 11.56
N ASP A 127 3.79 -1.67 12.66
CA ASP A 127 3.89 -3.00 13.27
C ASP A 127 4.62 -4.04 12.38
N LEU A 128 5.44 -3.57 11.43
CA LEU A 128 6.34 -4.37 10.61
C LEU A 128 7.72 -3.74 10.63
N ASP A 129 8.73 -4.45 11.09
CA ASP A 129 10.14 -4.05 11.03
C ASP A 129 10.90 -4.72 9.87
N ALA A 130 12.14 -4.30 9.63
CA ALA A 130 12.96 -4.82 8.53
C ALA A 130 13.42 -6.27 8.75
N GLU A 131 13.70 -6.69 9.99
CA GLU A 131 14.17 -8.03 10.29
C GLU A 131 13.06 -9.05 10.03
N ARG A 132 11.86 -8.78 10.55
CA ARG A 132 10.65 -9.56 10.33
C ARG A 132 10.28 -9.62 8.85
N ALA A 133 10.37 -8.50 8.13
CA ALA A 133 10.11 -8.46 6.70
C ALA A 133 11.07 -9.39 5.91
N ARG A 134 12.35 -9.46 6.30
CA ARG A 134 13.33 -10.40 5.71
C ARG A 134 13.06 -11.85 6.12
N ALA A 135 12.91 -12.10 7.43
CA ALA A 135 12.82 -13.44 8.00
C ALA A 135 11.57 -14.19 7.54
N GLU A 136 10.46 -13.47 7.35
CA GLU A 136 9.19 -14.03 6.91
C GLU A 136 8.95 -13.89 5.39
N ASP A 137 9.97 -13.50 4.62
CA ASP A 137 9.96 -13.50 3.16
C ASP A 137 8.84 -12.61 2.55
N TRP A 138 8.69 -11.38 3.05
CA TRP A 138 7.64 -10.46 2.60
C TRP A 138 7.87 -9.95 1.16
N PHE A 139 6.79 -9.51 0.52
CA PHE A 139 6.78 -8.83 -0.76
C PHE A 139 6.20 -7.43 -0.61
N PHE A 140 6.86 -6.44 -1.21
CA PHE A 140 6.35 -5.08 -1.36
C PHE A 140 5.71 -4.94 -2.74
N VAL A 141 4.38 -4.82 -2.76
CA VAL A 141 3.56 -4.79 -3.96
C VAL A 141 3.09 -3.37 -4.23
N PHE A 142 3.68 -2.73 -5.23
CA PHE A 142 3.19 -1.48 -5.79
C PHE A 142 1.93 -1.79 -6.61
N ARG A 143 0.86 -1.06 -6.33
CA ARG A 143 -0.41 -1.19 -7.03
C ARG A 143 -0.81 0.16 -7.60
N GLU A 144 -1.19 0.16 -8.87
CA GLU A 144 -1.73 1.33 -9.53
C GLU A 144 -2.98 1.85 -8.77
N PRO A 145 -3.13 3.17 -8.59
CA PRO A 145 -4.34 3.73 -8.00
C PRO A 145 -5.55 3.40 -8.87
N MET A 146 -6.50 2.64 -8.33
CA MET A 146 -7.77 2.43 -9.00
C MET A 146 -8.56 3.74 -9.03
N ARG A 147 -8.59 4.41 -10.18
CA ARG A 147 -9.39 5.64 -10.40
C ARG A 147 -10.88 5.37 -10.67
N GLY A 148 -11.32 4.13 -10.44
CA GLY A 148 -12.67 3.63 -10.71
C GLY A 148 -12.64 2.31 -11.46
N THR A 149 -13.82 1.69 -11.60
CA THR A 149 -14.00 0.49 -12.42
C THR A 149 -13.76 0.82 -13.89
N GLN A 150 -12.78 0.17 -14.50
CA GLN A 150 -12.44 0.34 -15.91
C GLN A 150 -12.69 -0.97 -16.66
N PHE A 151 -13.12 -0.83 -17.92
CA PHE A 151 -13.35 -1.96 -18.82
C PHE A 151 -12.59 -1.75 -20.12
N GLY A 152 -11.90 -2.79 -20.56
CA GLY A 152 -11.12 -2.79 -21.77
C GLY A 152 -10.18 -3.99 -21.85
N PHE A 153 -9.49 -4.08 -22.97
CA PHE A 153 -8.52 -5.12 -23.27
C PHE A 153 -7.14 -4.50 -23.49
N ASP A 154 -6.11 -5.33 -23.44
CA ASP A 154 -4.75 -4.85 -23.67
C ASP A 154 -4.54 -4.51 -25.16
N THR A 155 -3.63 -3.56 -25.39
CA THR A 155 -3.18 -3.19 -26.73
C THR A 155 -1.95 -3.99 -27.11
N GLY A 156 -1.95 -4.57 -28.30
CA GLY A 156 -0.82 -5.37 -28.80
C GLY A 156 -1.31 -6.50 -29.68
N ASP A 157 -0.38 -7.38 -30.04
CA ASP A 157 -0.71 -8.61 -30.75
C ASP A 157 -1.35 -9.61 -29.80
N GLN A 158 -2.34 -10.35 -30.29
CA GLN A 158 -2.98 -11.39 -29.51
C GLN A 158 -1.97 -12.52 -29.23
N PRO A 159 -1.71 -12.89 -27.96
CA PRO A 159 -0.86 -14.04 -27.65
C PRO A 159 -1.43 -15.34 -28.23
N ALA A 160 -0.54 -16.23 -28.66
CA ALA A 160 -0.90 -17.52 -29.25
C ALA A 160 -1.62 -18.44 -28.26
N GLU A 161 -1.25 -18.37 -26.99
CA GLU A 161 -1.89 -19.09 -25.89
C GLU A 161 -2.46 -18.08 -24.89
N MET A 162 -3.72 -18.27 -24.51
CA MET A 162 -4.38 -17.50 -23.46
C MET A 162 -4.53 -18.38 -22.23
N GLU A 163 -3.94 -18.00 -21.11
CA GLU A 163 -4.18 -18.68 -19.82
C GLU A 163 -5.47 -18.16 -19.19
N THR A 164 -5.68 -16.84 -19.24
CA THR A 164 -6.82 -16.16 -18.63
C THR A 164 -7.48 -15.19 -19.60
N TRP A 165 -8.66 -14.69 -19.23
CA TRP A 165 -9.32 -13.62 -20.00
C TRP A 165 -8.55 -12.29 -20.00
N ALA A 166 -7.62 -12.09 -19.05
CA ALA A 166 -6.75 -10.91 -19.04
C ALA A 166 -5.75 -10.91 -20.20
N ASP A 167 -5.48 -12.06 -20.82
CA ASP A 167 -4.59 -12.19 -21.99
C ASP A 167 -5.28 -11.80 -23.30
N LEU A 168 -6.57 -11.43 -23.25
CA LEU A 168 -7.32 -11.00 -24.42
C LEU A 168 -6.97 -9.56 -24.78
N THR A 169 -6.61 -9.34 -26.04
CA THR A 169 -6.27 -8.02 -26.59
C THR A 169 -7.36 -7.49 -27.50
N TRP A 170 -7.34 -6.19 -27.79
CA TRP A 170 -8.25 -5.59 -28.78
C TRP A 170 -8.11 -6.20 -30.18
N GLN A 171 -6.93 -6.71 -30.56
CA GLN A 171 -6.75 -7.41 -31.84
C GLN A 171 -7.47 -8.75 -31.88
N GLY A 172 -7.47 -9.50 -30.76
CA GLY A 172 -8.10 -10.83 -30.68
C GLY A 172 -9.62 -10.82 -30.83
N ILE A 173 -10.27 -9.69 -30.54
CA ILE A 173 -11.73 -9.52 -30.61
C ILE A 173 -12.19 -9.08 -32.00
N GLY A 174 -11.32 -8.39 -32.75
CA GLY A 174 -11.67 -7.80 -34.05
C GLY A 174 -12.63 -6.62 -33.90
N VAL A 175 -12.11 -5.40 -33.94
CA VAL A 175 -12.92 -4.17 -33.90
C VAL A 175 -13.32 -3.80 -35.33
N GLN A 176 -14.63 -3.64 -35.62
CA GLN A 176 -15.04 -3.11 -36.93
C GLN A 176 -14.58 -1.66 -37.11
N PRO A 177 -14.48 -1.14 -38.35
CA PRO A 177 -14.19 0.27 -38.63
C PRO A 177 -15.17 1.31 -38.04
N ALA A 178 -16.08 0.92 -37.12
CA ALA A 178 -17.08 1.78 -36.47
C ALA A 178 -17.18 1.61 -34.94
N ARG A 179 -16.07 1.29 -34.25
CA ARG A 179 -15.87 1.47 -32.78
C ARG A 179 -16.58 0.51 -31.81
N CYS A 180 -17.20 -0.59 -32.26
CA CYS A 180 -17.77 -1.60 -31.37
C CYS A 180 -17.08 -2.97 -31.49
N ALA A 181 -17.03 -3.70 -30.37
CA ALA A 181 -16.53 -5.06 -30.31
C ALA A 181 -17.53 -6.05 -30.93
N GLN A 182 -17.05 -6.98 -31.77
CA GLN A 182 -17.90 -8.02 -32.35
C GLN A 182 -18.03 -9.21 -31.42
N LEU A 183 -19.17 -9.32 -30.72
CA LEU A 183 -19.41 -10.46 -29.82
C LEU A 183 -19.63 -11.79 -30.56
N GLY A 184 -20.04 -11.74 -31.84
CA GLY A 184 -20.25 -12.94 -32.66
C GLY A 184 -18.97 -13.65 -33.08
N GLN A 185 -17.83 -12.96 -33.05
CA GLN A 185 -16.52 -13.57 -33.22
C GLN A 185 -16.04 -14.05 -31.85
N VAL A 186 -16.01 -15.37 -31.66
CA VAL A 186 -15.60 -15.95 -30.38
C VAL A 186 -14.06 -16.00 -30.36
N PRO A 187 -13.40 -15.30 -29.42
CA PRO A 187 -11.96 -15.38 -29.24
C PRO A 187 -11.55 -16.77 -28.73
N ALA A 188 -10.24 -17.05 -28.72
CA ALA A 188 -9.73 -18.28 -28.14
C ALA A 188 -10.14 -18.40 -26.67
N THR A 189 -10.59 -19.58 -26.26
CA THR A 189 -10.97 -19.84 -24.87
C THR A 189 -9.70 -19.97 -24.02
N PRO A 190 -9.59 -19.25 -22.90
CA PRO A 190 -8.45 -19.39 -22.01
C PRO A 190 -8.35 -20.80 -21.41
N THR A 191 -7.12 -21.29 -21.24
CA THR A 191 -6.85 -22.67 -20.81
C THR A 191 -6.86 -22.86 -19.29
N ARG A 192 -6.72 -21.77 -18.51
CA ARG A 192 -6.53 -21.79 -17.05
C ARG A 192 -7.63 -21.06 -16.29
N LEU A 193 -8.88 -21.43 -16.56
CA LEU A 193 -10.05 -20.92 -15.84
C LEU A 193 -10.32 -21.80 -14.61
N THR A 194 -9.74 -21.41 -13.46
CA THR A 194 -9.82 -22.18 -12.20
C THR A 194 -11.00 -21.81 -11.30
N GLN A 195 -11.83 -20.85 -11.72
CA GLN A 195 -12.96 -20.34 -10.94
C GLN A 195 -14.18 -21.28 -11.05
N PRO A 196 -15.04 -21.39 -10.01
CA PRO A 196 -16.22 -22.26 -10.05
C PRO A 196 -17.25 -21.92 -11.14
N ASP A 197 -17.45 -20.63 -11.44
CA ASP A 197 -18.24 -20.13 -12.58
C ASP A 197 -17.36 -19.17 -13.41
N PRO A 198 -16.53 -19.70 -14.32
CA PRO A 198 -15.69 -18.85 -15.15
C PRO A 198 -16.55 -18.07 -16.13
N PRO A 199 -16.24 -16.79 -16.38
CA PRO A 199 -17.05 -15.98 -17.27
C PRO A 199 -16.94 -16.50 -18.71
N LYS A 200 -18.05 -16.46 -19.43
CA LYS A 200 -18.18 -16.98 -20.80
C LYS A 200 -18.44 -15.83 -21.76
N TRP A 201 -17.67 -15.83 -22.85
CA TRP A 201 -17.84 -14.84 -23.91
C TRP A 201 -19.28 -14.82 -24.44
N ALA A 202 -19.85 -13.62 -24.56
CA ALA A 202 -21.19 -13.37 -25.11
C ALA A 202 -22.36 -14.12 -24.44
N ARG A 203 -22.21 -14.65 -23.21
CA ARG A 203 -23.33 -15.25 -22.45
C ARG A 203 -24.31 -14.18 -21.97
N ASP A 204 -23.80 -13.19 -21.26
CA ASP A 204 -24.56 -12.08 -20.69
C ASP A 204 -23.65 -10.87 -20.40
N SER A 205 -24.25 -9.76 -19.98
CA SER A 205 -23.51 -8.53 -19.67
C SER A 205 -22.59 -8.64 -18.45
N ALA A 206 -22.91 -9.51 -17.47
CA ALA A 206 -22.10 -9.68 -16.27
C ALA A 206 -20.81 -10.44 -16.59
N ASP A 207 -20.89 -11.45 -17.46
CA ASP A 207 -19.72 -12.17 -17.96
C ASP A 207 -18.83 -11.27 -18.82
N MET A 208 -19.43 -10.49 -19.71
CA MET A 208 -18.67 -9.53 -20.51
C MET A 208 -17.99 -8.48 -19.63
N ALA A 209 -18.65 -8.02 -18.58
CA ALA A 209 -18.04 -7.13 -17.59
C ALA A 209 -16.87 -7.79 -16.86
N ARG A 210 -17.00 -9.06 -16.43
CA ARG A 210 -15.91 -9.81 -15.79
C ARG A 210 -14.72 -10.05 -16.73
N ILE A 211 -14.97 -10.30 -18.01
CA ILE A 211 -13.93 -10.52 -19.03
C ILE A 211 -13.20 -9.21 -19.35
N ALA A 212 -13.94 -8.11 -19.51
CA ALA A 212 -13.37 -6.82 -19.87
C ALA A 212 -12.85 -6.03 -18.66
N PHE A 213 -13.05 -6.48 -17.42
CA PHE A 213 -12.64 -5.73 -16.24
C PHE A 213 -11.11 -5.60 -16.17
N GLN A 214 -10.62 -4.36 -16.22
CA GLN A 214 -9.19 -4.10 -16.15
C GLN A 214 -8.71 -4.20 -14.70
N GLN A 215 -7.80 -5.14 -14.48
CA GLN A 215 -7.13 -5.29 -13.21
C GLN A 215 -6.04 -4.22 -13.05
N PRO A 216 -5.85 -3.68 -11.83
CA PRO A 216 -4.85 -2.65 -11.61
C PRO A 216 -3.47 -3.28 -11.79
N PHE A 217 -2.58 -2.59 -12.48
CA PHE A 217 -1.21 -3.06 -12.63
C PHE A 217 -0.55 -3.21 -11.25
N GLN A 218 0.20 -4.30 -11.07
CA GLN A 218 0.91 -4.59 -9.84
C GLN A 218 2.36 -4.97 -10.14
N LEU A 219 3.27 -4.43 -9.34
CA LEU A 219 4.69 -4.75 -9.37
C LEU A 219 5.15 -5.15 -7.98
N ALA A 220 5.62 -6.39 -7.84
CA ALA A 220 6.03 -6.94 -6.57
C ALA A 220 7.55 -7.10 -6.48
N PHE A 221 8.12 -6.67 -5.37
CA PHE A 221 9.53 -6.86 -5.04
C PHE A 221 9.65 -7.68 -3.77
N ARG A 222 10.55 -8.67 -3.75
CA ARG A 222 10.86 -9.39 -2.51
C ARG A 222 11.58 -8.46 -1.54
N ALA A 223 11.20 -8.56 -0.27
CA ALA A 223 11.84 -7.87 0.83
C ALA A 223 13.35 -8.16 0.83
N THR A 224 13.78 -9.42 0.78
CA THR A 224 15.21 -9.77 0.72
C THR A 224 15.97 -9.14 -0.45
N THR A 225 15.34 -8.94 -1.61
CA THR A 225 15.95 -8.24 -2.76
C THR A 225 16.06 -6.73 -2.53
N LEU A 226 15.06 -6.11 -1.89
CA LEU A 226 15.06 -4.68 -1.58
C LEU A 226 15.91 -4.33 -0.35
N LEU A 227 16.00 -5.26 0.60
CA LEU A 227 16.61 -5.10 1.91
C LEU A 227 18.05 -5.63 2.00
N GLY A 228 18.55 -6.27 0.92
CA GLY A 228 19.88 -6.89 0.85
C GLY A 228 20.96 -6.03 0.21
N GLY A 229 20.72 -4.72 0.08
CA GLY A 229 21.70 -3.72 -0.35
C GLY A 229 22.18 -2.86 0.80
#